data_AF-A0A7C2U948-F1
#
_entry.id   AF-A0A7C2U948-F1
#
_cell.length_a   1.000
_cell.length_b   1.000
_cell.length_c   1.000
_cell.angle_alpha   90.00
_cell.angle_beta   90.00
_cell.angle_gamma   90.00
#
_symmetry.space_group_name_H-M   'P 1'
#
loop_
_entity.id
_entity.type
_entity.pdbx_description
1 polymer ?
#
loop_
_entity_poly.entity_id
_entity_poly.type
_entity_poly.pdbx_seq_one_letter_code
_entity_poly.pdbx_strand_id
1 'polypeptide(L)'
;MDEPLTKQAARAAYGWGRRRDWEEALRLLADAAAAGEEEAERQLRLVTQMPVDQLLVPPPPERFSPRARVAVARGFAPPGFSEWLIDRARDRLEEAFVNDSSGLAVRTATTCAFGPQQRDLVLAVLQERAARLLGVPIACHEPPNAISYEPGQEYRQHADFIEPSIPQFQAELQQLGQRVATVVTYLNDDFDSAETVFPDLDIKFRGAPGDAIYFANVLPDGSPDYLTSHCALPPTRGRKWVLSQWIRAKPYPYSPEALA
;
A
#
# COMPACT_ATOMS: atom_id res chain seq x y z
N MET A 1 -7.88 -23.69 -18.99
CA MET A 1 -8.52 -23.71 -17.66
C MET A 1 -9.25 -22.40 -17.53
N ASP A 2 -10.50 -22.42 -17.08
CA ASP A 2 -11.24 -21.18 -16.82
C ASP A 2 -10.58 -20.41 -15.67
N GLU A 3 -10.59 -19.07 -15.74
CA GLU A 3 -10.03 -18.19 -14.71
C GLU A 3 -10.77 -18.40 -13.38
N PRO A 4 -10.09 -18.56 -12.23
CA PRO A 4 -10.75 -18.75 -10.93
C PRO A 4 -11.73 -17.63 -10.61
N LEU A 5 -12.84 -17.95 -9.93
CA LEU A 5 -13.88 -16.96 -9.58
C LEU A 5 -13.33 -15.83 -8.71
N THR A 6 -12.41 -16.12 -7.79
CA THR A 6 -11.69 -15.13 -6.97
C THR A 6 -10.90 -14.13 -7.82
N LYS A 7 -10.29 -14.60 -8.91
CA LYS A 7 -9.57 -13.74 -9.86
C LYS A 7 -10.53 -12.90 -10.69
N GLN A 8 -11.62 -13.48 -11.18
CA GLN A 8 -12.68 -12.73 -11.87
C GLN A 8 -13.27 -11.64 -10.97
N ALA A 9 -13.46 -11.94 -9.68
CA ALA A 9 -13.93 -11.00 -8.67
C ALA A 9 -12.97 -9.81 -8.52
N ALA A 10 -11.66 -10.08 -8.41
CA ALA A 10 -10.65 -9.01 -8.37
C ALA A 10 -10.71 -8.13 -9.63
N ARG A 11 -10.83 -8.72 -10.83
CA ARG A 11 -10.94 -7.95 -12.09
C ARG A 11 -12.16 -7.05 -12.11
N ALA A 12 -13.31 -7.52 -11.61
CA ALA A 12 -14.51 -6.71 -11.50
C ALA A 12 -14.31 -5.54 -10.52
N ALA A 13 -13.68 -5.77 -9.35
CA ALA A 13 -13.39 -4.74 -8.36
C ALA A 13 -12.37 -3.68 -8.85
N TYR A 14 -11.36 -4.09 -9.62
CA TYR A 14 -10.36 -3.17 -10.19
C TYR A 14 -10.79 -2.52 -11.52
N GLY A 15 -11.77 -3.08 -12.23
CA GLY A 15 -12.13 -2.66 -13.59
C GLY A 15 -11.06 -3.03 -14.63
N TRP A 16 -10.40 -4.18 -14.47
CA TRP A 16 -9.33 -4.59 -15.39
C TRP A 16 -9.89 -5.21 -16.68
N GLY A 17 -9.80 -4.43 -17.77
CA GLY A 17 -10.34 -4.81 -19.08
C GLY A 17 -11.88 -4.75 -19.14
N ARG A 18 -12.52 -4.14 -18.13
CA ARG A 18 -13.97 -4.07 -17.99
C ARG A 18 -14.39 -2.86 -17.16
N ARG A 19 -15.68 -2.53 -17.15
CA ARG A 19 -16.22 -1.55 -16.20
C ARG A 19 -16.06 -2.10 -14.77
N ARG A 20 -15.66 -1.22 -13.84
CA ARG A 20 -15.61 -1.55 -12.42
C ARG A 20 -17.01 -1.86 -11.88
N ASP A 21 -17.14 -2.98 -11.18
CA ASP A 21 -18.39 -3.49 -10.62
C ASP A 21 -18.14 -4.23 -9.29
N TRP A 22 -18.53 -3.60 -8.17
CA TRP A 22 -18.37 -4.18 -6.84
C TRP A 22 -19.45 -5.21 -6.49
N GLU A 23 -20.65 -5.08 -7.05
CA GLU A 23 -21.74 -6.03 -6.81
C GLU A 23 -21.40 -7.36 -7.47
N GLU A 24 -20.93 -7.33 -8.71
CA GLU A 24 -20.45 -8.52 -9.41
C GLU A 24 -19.21 -9.12 -8.72
N ALA A 25 -18.26 -8.29 -8.28
CA ALA A 25 -17.08 -8.78 -7.56
C ALA A 25 -17.47 -9.57 -6.30
N LEU A 26 -18.40 -9.04 -5.50
CA LEU A 26 -18.88 -9.71 -4.29
C LEU A 26 -19.66 -10.98 -4.61
N ARG A 27 -20.49 -10.98 -5.66
CA ARG A 27 -21.21 -12.18 -6.10
C ARG A 27 -20.24 -13.29 -6.53
N LEU A 28 -19.24 -12.97 -7.35
CA LEU A 28 -18.22 -13.94 -7.79
C LEU A 28 -17.42 -14.51 -6.61
N LEU A 29 -17.07 -13.67 -5.63
CA LEU A 29 -16.41 -14.12 -4.42
C LEU A 29 -17.31 -15.02 -3.56
N ALA A 30 -18.60 -14.69 -3.46
CA ALA A 30 -19.58 -15.50 -2.75
C ALA A 30 -19.81 -16.87 -3.42
N ASP A 31 -19.85 -16.91 -4.75
CA ASP A 31 -19.96 -18.15 -5.53
C ASP A 31 -18.72 -19.04 -5.31
N ALA A 32 -17.51 -18.46 -5.29
CA ALA A 32 -16.27 -19.17 -4.96
C ALA A 32 -16.28 -19.74 -3.53
N ALA A 33 -16.73 -18.94 -2.56
CA ALA A 33 -16.90 -19.37 -1.18
C ALA A 33 -17.91 -20.51 -1.05
N ALA A 34 -19.05 -20.43 -1.74
CA ALA A 34 -20.07 -21.49 -1.76
C ALA A 34 -19.57 -22.80 -2.42
N ALA A 35 -18.56 -22.70 -3.29
CA ALA A 35 -17.87 -23.86 -3.87
C ALA A 35 -16.83 -24.50 -2.91
N GLY A 36 -16.66 -23.96 -1.71
CA GLY A 36 -15.75 -24.48 -0.68
C GLY A 36 -14.31 -23.97 -0.78
N GLU A 37 -14.07 -22.87 -1.52
CA GLU A 37 -12.76 -22.23 -1.54
C GLU A 37 -12.50 -21.49 -0.21
N GLU A 38 -11.70 -22.07 0.69
CA GLU A 38 -11.41 -21.51 2.02
C GLU A 38 -10.87 -20.07 1.97
N GLU A 39 -10.02 -19.76 0.99
CA GLU A 39 -9.48 -18.42 0.77
C GLU A 39 -10.62 -17.43 0.44
N ALA A 40 -11.56 -17.83 -0.42
CA ALA A 40 -12.72 -17.01 -0.79
C ALA A 40 -13.66 -16.79 0.39
N GLU A 41 -13.92 -17.82 1.20
CA GLU A 41 -14.75 -17.69 2.41
C GLU A 41 -14.17 -16.68 3.40
N ARG A 42 -12.85 -16.72 3.63
CA ARG A 42 -12.18 -15.79 4.53
C ARG A 42 -12.18 -14.37 3.97
N GLN A 43 -11.93 -14.18 2.67
CA GLN A 43 -12.09 -12.87 2.03
C GLN A 43 -13.52 -12.35 2.17
N LEU A 44 -14.52 -13.18 1.89
CA LEU A 44 -15.93 -12.78 1.92
C LEU A 44 -16.31 -12.27 3.30
N ARG A 45 -15.97 -13.00 4.37
CA ARG A 45 -16.16 -12.53 5.75
C ARG A 45 -15.51 -11.17 6.02
N LEU A 46 -14.33 -10.92 5.46
CA LEU A 46 -13.63 -9.65 5.63
C LEU A 46 -14.31 -8.50 4.87
N VAL A 47 -14.68 -8.71 3.62
CA VAL A 47 -15.21 -7.64 2.75
C VAL A 47 -16.73 -7.43 2.87
N THR A 48 -17.40 -8.20 3.73
CA THR A 48 -18.84 -8.07 4.02
C THR A 48 -19.14 -7.69 5.48
N GLN A 49 -18.14 -7.23 6.22
CA GLN A 49 -18.31 -6.71 7.60
C GLN A 49 -19.31 -5.55 7.67
N MET A 50 -19.51 -4.85 6.56
CA MET A 50 -20.50 -3.78 6.37
C MET A 50 -20.83 -3.66 4.87
N PRO A 51 -21.87 -2.90 4.48
CA PRO A 51 -22.16 -2.62 3.08
C PRO A 51 -20.92 -2.07 2.35
N VAL A 52 -20.70 -2.54 1.11
CA VAL A 52 -19.45 -2.25 0.38
C VAL A 52 -19.23 -0.76 0.14
N ASP A 53 -20.29 0.00 -0.11
CA ASP A 53 -20.22 1.45 -0.28
C ASP A 53 -19.65 2.15 0.96
N GLN A 54 -19.96 1.65 2.16
CA GLN A 54 -19.42 2.11 3.45
C GLN A 54 -18.01 1.56 3.70
N LEU A 55 -17.77 0.28 3.40
CA LEU A 55 -16.46 -0.35 3.56
C LEU A 55 -15.38 0.34 2.73
N LEU A 56 -15.73 0.91 1.59
CA LEU A 56 -14.78 1.63 0.73
C LEU A 56 -14.48 3.06 1.21
N VAL A 57 -15.22 3.61 2.17
CA VAL A 57 -14.99 4.97 2.70
C VAL A 57 -13.92 4.94 3.80
N PRO A 58 -12.75 5.58 3.60
CA PRO A 58 -11.74 5.68 4.65
C PRO A 58 -12.22 6.61 5.78
N PRO A 59 -11.70 6.43 7.01
CA PRO A 59 -11.91 7.38 8.11
C PRO A 59 -11.31 8.75 7.75
N PRO A 60 -11.84 9.85 8.31
CA PRO A 60 -11.33 11.18 8.05
C PRO A 60 -9.88 11.31 8.56
N PRO A 61 -8.99 11.95 7.79
CA PRO A 61 -7.60 12.09 8.20
C PRO A 61 -7.38 13.23 9.20
N GLU A 62 -6.51 12.99 10.18
CA GLU A 62 -6.00 13.96 11.13
C GLU A 62 -4.64 14.49 10.67
N ARG A 63 -4.51 15.80 10.48
CA ARG A 63 -3.23 16.40 10.05
C ARG A 63 -2.23 16.47 11.20
N PHE A 64 -1.00 16.03 10.94
CA PHE A 64 0.12 16.16 11.88
C PHE A 64 0.93 17.43 11.70
N SER A 65 0.98 17.98 10.49
CA SER A 65 1.81 19.15 10.21
C SER A 65 1.09 20.19 9.38
N PRO A 66 1.25 21.49 9.71
CA PRO A 66 0.87 22.58 8.82
C PRO A 66 1.92 22.85 7.74
N ARG A 67 3.15 22.33 7.87
CA ARG A 67 4.29 22.62 6.98
C ARG A 67 4.35 21.72 5.76
N ALA A 68 3.87 20.49 5.89
CA ALA A 68 3.77 19.51 4.80
C ALA A 68 2.47 18.74 4.95
N ARG A 69 1.97 18.17 3.84
CA ARG A 69 0.75 17.36 3.88
C ARG A 69 1.08 15.98 4.42
N VAL A 70 1.15 15.84 5.74
CA VAL A 70 1.30 14.59 6.48
C VAL A 70 0.11 14.43 7.42
N ALA A 71 -0.56 13.29 7.37
CA ALA A 71 -1.76 13.04 8.14
C ALA A 71 -1.99 11.54 8.41
N VAL A 72 -2.82 11.25 9.40
CA VAL A 72 -3.11 9.89 9.86
C VAL A 72 -4.59 9.59 9.72
N ALA A 73 -4.88 8.39 9.24
CA ALA A 73 -6.21 7.81 9.17
C ALA A 73 -6.25 6.61 10.13
N ARG A 74 -6.85 6.80 11.31
CA ARG A 74 -6.96 5.73 12.32
C ARG A 74 -8.06 4.74 11.95
N GLY A 75 -7.77 3.44 12.03
CA GLY A 75 -8.67 2.40 11.52
C GLY A 75 -8.83 2.45 10.00
N PHE A 76 -7.76 2.83 9.29
CA PHE A 76 -7.76 2.86 7.83
C PHE A 76 -8.00 1.47 7.24
N ALA A 77 -7.31 0.43 7.69
CA ALA A 77 -7.67 -0.95 7.36
C ALA A 77 -8.79 -1.44 8.29
N PRO A 78 -9.89 -2.01 7.76
CA PRO A 78 -10.90 -2.65 8.59
C PRO A 78 -10.35 -3.83 9.42
N PRO A 79 -11.02 -4.23 10.50
CA PRO A 79 -10.61 -5.37 11.33
C PRO A 79 -10.31 -6.63 10.50
N GLY A 80 -9.24 -7.36 10.85
CA GLY A 80 -8.82 -8.59 10.19
C GLY A 80 -8.09 -8.42 8.85
N PHE A 81 -8.11 -7.23 8.23
CA PHE A 81 -7.38 -6.99 6.97
C PHE A 81 -5.87 -7.08 7.17
N SER A 82 -5.36 -6.60 8.30
CA SER A 82 -3.93 -6.61 8.57
C SER A 82 -3.37 -8.03 8.69
N GLU A 83 -4.06 -8.90 9.42
CA GLU A 83 -3.71 -10.32 9.54
C GLU A 83 -3.76 -11.01 8.18
N TRP A 84 -4.80 -10.75 7.38
CA TRP A 84 -4.91 -11.26 6.02
C TRP A 84 -3.69 -10.92 5.18
N LEU A 85 -3.27 -9.65 5.18
CA LEU A 85 -2.13 -9.20 4.37
C LEU A 85 -0.80 -9.82 4.82
N ILE A 86 -0.60 -9.98 6.13
CA ILE A 86 0.58 -10.65 6.68
C ILE A 86 0.60 -12.11 6.20
N ASP A 87 -0.53 -12.83 6.28
CA ASP A 87 -0.62 -14.21 5.80
C ASP A 87 -0.33 -14.33 4.30
N ARG A 88 -0.81 -13.38 3.48
CA ARG A 88 -0.57 -13.37 2.02
C ARG A 88 0.86 -12.99 1.63
N ALA A 89 1.59 -12.32 2.52
CA ALA A 89 2.96 -11.85 2.27
C ALA A 89 4.04 -12.78 2.83
N ARG A 90 3.78 -13.46 3.96
CA ARG A 90 4.83 -14.08 4.78
C ARG A 90 5.74 -15.07 4.06
N ASP A 91 5.18 -15.87 3.16
CA ASP A 91 5.93 -16.91 2.45
C ASP A 91 6.49 -16.42 1.10
N ARG A 92 6.34 -15.12 0.82
CA ARG A 92 6.75 -14.44 -0.43
C ARG A 92 7.68 -13.25 -0.17
N LEU A 93 8.17 -13.10 1.05
CA LEU A 93 9.11 -12.05 1.41
C LEU A 93 10.47 -12.31 0.75
N GLU A 94 10.99 -11.30 0.08
CA GLU A 94 12.32 -11.29 -0.53
C GLU A 94 13.17 -10.18 0.09
N GLU A 95 14.48 -10.40 0.21
CA GLU A 95 15.40 -9.37 0.71
C GLU A 95 15.45 -8.18 -0.24
N ALA A 96 15.30 -6.98 0.33
CA ALA A 96 15.08 -5.78 -0.45
C ALA A 96 16.27 -4.82 -0.26
N PHE A 97 17.42 -5.16 -0.83
CA PHE A 97 18.62 -4.33 -0.78
C PHE A 97 18.49 -3.10 -1.68
N VAL A 98 18.58 -1.92 -1.06
CA VAL A 98 18.82 -0.66 -1.77
C VAL A 98 20.11 -0.10 -1.22
N ASN A 99 21.15 0.04 -2.04
CA ASN A 99 22.41 0.64 -1.64
C ASN A 99 22.43 2.13 -2.02
N ASP A 100 23.05 2.97 -1.19
CA ASP A 100 23.33 4.35 -1.56
C ASP A 100 24.52 4.42 -2.52
N SER A 101 24.84 5.64 -2.97
CA SER A 101 26.00 5.90 -3.83
C SER A 101 27.35 5.54 -3.19
N SER A 102 27.40 5.29 -1.88
CA SER A 102 28.60 4.85 -1.15
C SER A 102 28.70 3.32 -0.99
N GLY A 103 27.68 2.58 -1.45
CA GLY A 103 27.60 1.12 -1.33
C GLY A 103 27.03 0.63 0.00
N LEU A 104 26.50 1.52 0.83
CA LEU A 104 25.92 1.17 2.13
C LEU A 104 24.42 0.91 1.97
N ALA A 105 23.89 -0.14 2.61
CA ALA A 105 22.47 -0.47 2.52
C ALA A 105 21.61 0.64 3.16
N VAL A 106 20.82 1.31 2.34
CA VAL A 106 19.79 2.30 2.73
C VAL A 106 18.58 1.60 3.33
N ARG A 107 18.32 0.37 2.89
CA ARG A 107 17.24 -0.47 3.40
C ARG A 107 17.73 -1.89 3.66
N THR A 108 17.43 -2.41 4.84
CA THR A 108 17.69 -3.80 5.25
C THR A 108 16.38 -4.51 5.59
N ALA A 109 15.33 -4.32 4.80
CA ALA A 109 14.01 -4.92 5.01
C ALA A 109 13.75 -6.08 4.06
N THR A 110 12.73 -6.89 4.35
CA THR A 110 12.15 -7.83 3.39
C THR A 110 10.84 -7.27 2.82
N THR A 111 10.55 -7.56 1.56
CA THR A 111 9.39 -7.01 0.86
C THR A 111 8.65 -8.05 0.05
N CYS A 112 7.34 -7.86 -0.14
CA CYS A 112 6.50 -8.66 -1.02
C CYS A 112 5.56 -7.73 -1.79
N ALA A 113 5.79 -7.59 -3.09
CA ALA A 113 4.89 -6.87 -3.98
C ALA A 113 3.64 -7.69 -4.32
N PHE A 114 2.48 -7.04 -4.33
CA PHE A 114 1.23 -7.61 -4.81
C PHE A 114 0.98 -7.19 -6.25
N GLY A 115 1.53 -7.98 -7.18
CA GLY A 115 1.21 -7.87 -8.60
C GLY A 115 -0.24 -8.27 -8.89
N PRO A 116 -0.75 -8.07 -10.12
CA PRO A 116 -2.16 -8.32 -10.41
C PRO A 116 -2.63 -9.76 -10.13
N GLN A 117 -1.72 -10.73 -10.13
CA GLN A 117 -2.02 -12.13 -9.80
C GLN A 117 -2.23 -12.38 -8.30
N GLN A 118 -1.74 -11.50 -7.44
CA GLN A 118 -1.86 -11.65 -5.99
C GLN A 118 -2.81 -10.64 -5.36
N ARG A 119 -3.49 -9.83 -6.18
CA ARG A 119 -4.50 -8.89 -5.70
C ARG A 119 -5.87 -9.53 -5.63
N ASP A 120 -6.48 -9.39 -4.47
CA ASP A 120 -7.77 -9.92 -4.09
C ASP A 120 -8.72 -8.78 -3.70
N LEU A 121 -9.93 -9.10 -3.22
CA LEU A 121 -10.91 -8.09 -2.84
C LEU A 121 -10.49 -7.32 -1.58
N VAL A 122 -9.70 -7.91 -0.69
CA VAL A 122 -9.20 -7.26 0.53
C VAL A 122 -8.23 -6.15 0.16
N LEU A 123 -7.27 -6.42 -0.74
CA LEU A 123 -6.38 -5.41 -1.29
C LEU A 123 -7.12 -4.36 -2.11
N ALA A 124 -8.12 -4.77 -2.90
CA ALA A 124 -8.92 -3.83 -3.71
C ALA A 124 -9.63 -2.80 -2.84
N VAL A 125 -10.18 -3.22 -1.69
CA VAL A 125 -10.80 -2.32 -0.71
C VAL A 125 -9.78 -1.32 -0.16
N LEU A 126 -8.57 -1.76 0.22
CA LEU A 126 -7.54 -0.83 0.73
C LEU A 126 -7.03 0.14 -0.33
N GLN A 127 -6.84 -0.32 -1.58
CA GLN A 127 -6.46 0.57 -2.68
C GLN A 127 -7.57 1.60 -2.99
N GLU A 128 -8.84 1.20 -2.98
CA GLU A 128 -9.97 2.13 -3.16
C GLU A 128 -10.10 3.11 -1.99
N ARG A 129 -9.87 2.67 -0.75
CA ARG A 129 -9.83 3.55 0.42
C ARG A 129 -8.72 4.59 0.30
N ALA A 130 -7.52 4.19 -0.16
CA ALA A 130 -6.42 5.11 -0.44
C ALA A 130 -6.77 6.07 -1.58
N ALA A 131 -7.39 5.57 -2.66
CA ALA A 131 -7.84 6.38 -3.79
C ALA A 131 -8.83 7.47 -3.35
N ARG A 132 -9.82 7.11 -2.53
CA ARG A 132 -10.80 8.07 -1.98
C ARG A 132 -10.18 9.05 -0.98
N LEU A 133 -9.26 8.59 -0.14
CA LEU A 133 -8.54 9.44 0.82
C LEU A 133 -7.74 10.53 0.11
N LEU A 134 -7.09 10.18 -1.00
CA LEU A 134 -6.20 11.08 -1.75
C LEU A 134 -6.89 11.84 -2.87
N GLY A 135 -8.10 11.43 -3.27
CA GLY A 135 -8.79 11.96 -4.45
C GLY A 135 -8.08 11.60 -5.77
N VAL A 136 -7.36 10.48 -5.81
CA VAL A 136 -6.62 10.01 -6.99
C VAL A 136 -7.18 8.66 -7.45
N PRO A 137 -7.37 8.41 -8.75
CA PRO A 137 -7.88 7.12 -9.22
C PRO A 137 -6.97 5.95 -8.87
N ILE A 138 -7.57 4.79 -8.55
CA ILE A 138 -6.86 3.52 -8.28
C ILE A 138 -5.89 3.12 -9.41
N ALA A 139 -6.19 3.53 -10.65
CA ALA A 139 -5.35 3.28 -11.82
C ALA A 139 -3.96 3.92 -11.70
N CYS A 140 -3.78 4.95 -10.88
CA CYS A 140 -2.49 5.59 -10.63
C CYS A 140 -1.66 4.88 -9.55
N HIS A 141 -2.19 3.83 -8.92
CA HIS A 141 -1.51 3.15 -7.84
C HIS A 141 -0.51 2.12 -8.39
N GLU A 142 0.71 2.17 -7.88
CA GLU A 142 1.67 1.09 -8.04
C GLU A 142 1.17 -0.19 -7.34
N PRO A 143 1.79 -1.35 -7.64
CA PRO A 143 1.62 -2.53 -6.82
C PRO A 143 1.84 -2.24 -5.33
N PRO A 144 0.85 -2.54 -4.46
CA PRO A 144 1.04 -2.48 -3.02
C PRO A 144 2.20 -3.38 -2.60
N ASN A 145 2.94 -2.97 -1.58
CA ASN A 145 4.11 -3.71 -1.12
C ASN A 145 4.02 -3.94 0.39
N ALA A 146 3.96 -5.20 0.81
CA ALA A 146 4.14 -5.54 2.22
C ALA A 146 5.63 -5.45 2.54
N ILE A 147 5.98 -4.70 3.58
CA ILE A 147 7.36 -4.51 4.03
C ILE A 147 7.45 -5.01 5.47
N SER A 148 8.45 -5.85 5.73
CA SER A 148 8.73 -6.42 7.04
C SER A 148 10.12 -6.05 7.53
N TYR A 149 10.21 -5.68 8.81
CA TYR A 149 11.46 -5.36 9.51
C TYR A 149 11.61 -6.28 10.72
N GLU A 150 12.70 -7.04 10.75
CA GLU A 150 13.18 -7.75 11.94
C GLU A 150 13.97 -6.83 12.87
N PRO A 151 14.30 -7.26 14.11
CA PRO A 151 15.12 -6.45 14.99
C PRO A 151 16.46 -6.05 14.34
N GLY A 152 16.78 -4.76 14.41
CA GLY A 152 17.98 -4.18 13.78
C GLY A 152 17.85 -3.86 12.29
N GLN A 153 16.77 -4.28 11.62
CA GLN A 153 16.48 -3.89 10.23
C GLN A 153 15.87 -2.50 10.18
N GLU A 154 16.33 -1.66 9.27
CA GLU A 154 15.86 -0.27 9.14
C GLU A 154 15.62 0.13 7.69
N TYR A 155 14.92 1.24 7.52
CA TYR A 155 15.01 2.03 6.29
C TYR A 155 15.50 3.41 6.69
N ARG A 156 16.73 3.73 6.31
CA ARG A 156 17.34 5.03 6.54
C ARG A 156 16.55 6.14 5.87
N GLN A 157 16.88 7.37 6.26
CA GLN A 157 16.23 8.55 5.73
C GLN A 157 16.28 8.57 4.20
N HIS A 158 15.10 8.62 3.59
CA HIS A 158 14.91 8.64 2.14
C HIS A 158 13.70 9.49 1.79
N ALA A 159 13.41 9.61 0.50
CA ALA A 159 12.18 10.18 0.00
C ALA A 159 11.50 9.20 -0.96
N ASP A 160 10.17 9.27 -1.01
CA ASP A 160 9.38 8.44 -1.92
C ASP A 160 9.15 9.09 -3.29
N PHE A 161 9.35 10.40 -3.42
CA PHE A 161 9.41 11.00 -4.75
C PHE A 161 10.62 10.45 -5.51
N ILE A 162 10.47 10.38 -6.83
CA ILE A 162 11.52 10.01 -7.76
C ILE A 162 12.37 11.26 -8.02
N GLU A 163 13.65 11.21 -7.68
CA GLU A 163 14.57 12.37 -7.76
C GLU A 163 14.75 12.84 -9.21
N PRO A 164 14.21 14.02 -9.59
CA PRO A 164 14.23 14.49 -10.97
C PRO A 164 15.62 14.90 -11.46
N SER A 165 16.59 15.11 -10.58
CA SER A 165 17.96 15.41 -11.00
C SER A 165 18.74 14.17 -11.49
N ILE A 166 18.26 12.95 -11.20
CA ILE A 166 18.92 11.70 -11.59
C ILE A 166 18.50 11.30 -13.03
N PRO A 167 19.42 11.28 -14.01
CA PRO A 167 19.10 11.00 -15.42
C PRO A 167 18.42 9.65 -15.65
N GLN A 168 18.76 8.63 -14.85
CA GLN A 168 18.22 7.27 -14.95
C GLN A 168 16.70 7.23 -14.72
N PHE A 169 16.15 8.18 -13.97
CA PHE A 169 14.72 8.23 -13.67
C PHE A 169 13.89 9.06 -14.65
N GLN A 170 14.53 9.73 -15.63
CA GLN A 170 13.81 10.60 -16.57
C GLN A 170 12.77 9.86 -17.41
N ALA A 171 13.10 8.66 -17.90
CA ALA A 171 12.17 7.86 -18.68
C ALA A 171 10.94 7.45 -17.86
N GLU A 172 11.15 7.04 -16.61
CA GLU A 172 10.08 6.68 -15.67
C GLU A 172 9.19 7.89 -15.35
N LEU A 173 9.79 9.04 -15.05
CA LEU A 173 9.06 10.28 -14.80
C LEU A 173 8.24 10.73 -16.01
N GLN A 174 8.76 10.57 -17.23
CA GLN A 174 8.02 10.87 -18.45
C GLN A 174 6.84 9.92 -18.64
N GLN A 175 7.03 8.62 -18.40
CA GLN A 175 6.01 7.60 -18.63
C GLN A 175 4.93 7.57 -17.54
N LEU A 176 5.33 7.53 -16.27
CA LEU A 176 4.46 7.31 -15.10
C LEU A 176 4.19 8.60 -14.32
N GLY A 177 4.95 9.67 -14.59
CA GLY A 177 4.92 10.86 -13.75
C GLY A 177 5.59 10.62 -12.40
N GLN A 178 5.52 11.65 -11.55
CA GLN A 178 6.05 11.61 -10.20
C GLN A 178 5.22 10.68 -9.29
N ARG A 179 5.82 10.09 -8.27
CA ARG A 179 5.10 9.57 -7.10
C ARG A 179 4.60 10.76 -6.28
N VAL A 180 3.30 11.02 -6.29
CA VAL A 180 2.69 12.22 -5.69
C VAL A 180 2.28 12.03 -4.24
N ALA A 181 2.04 10.80 -3.82
CA ALA A 181 1.68 10.47 -2.44
C ALA A 181 2.06 9.04 -2.08
N THR A 182 2.20 8.81 -0.78
CA THR A 182 2.38 7.48 -0.19
C THR A 182 1.36 7.27 0.92
N VAL A 183 0.85 6.04 1.03
CA VAL A 183 0.07 5.57 2.19
C VAL A 183 0.81 4.37 2.80
N VAL A 184 1.15 4.47 4.08
CA VAL A 184 1.78 3.39 4.86
C VAL A 184 0.81 2.95 5.94
N THR A 185 0.30 1.73 5.80
CA THR A 185 -0.63 1.12 6.77
C THR A 185 0.15 0.19 7.70
N TYR A 186 0.02 0.37 9.02
CA TYR A 186 0.58 -0.53 10.02
C TYR A 186 -0.23 -1.82 10.05
N LEU A 187 0.42 -2.98 9.96
CA LEU A 187 -0.27 -4.27 9.92
C LEU A 187 -0.24 -5.01 11.27
N ASN A 188 0.63 -4.59 12.18
CA ASN A 188 0.72 -5.15 13.51
C ASN A 188 1.29 -4.11 14.50
N ASP A 189 1.34 -4.47 15.78
CA ASP A 189 1.88 -3.62 16.85
C ASP A 189 2.67 -4.39 17.92
N ASP A 190 2.87 -5.71 17.75
CA ASP A 190 3.63 -6.61 18.62
C ASP A 190 5.16 -6.48 18.44
N PHE A 191 5.63 -5.25 18.37
CA PHE A 191 7.04 -4.88 18.30
C PHE A 191 7.36 -3.71 19.22
N ASP A 192 8.64 -3.50 19.52
CA ASP A 192 9.10 -2.34 20.30
C ASP A 192 9.87 -1.38 19.39
N SER A 193 9.75 -0.06 19.65
CA SER A 193 10.29 1.00 18.80
C SER A 193 9.68 0.97 17.38
N ALA A 194 10.46 1.28 16.34
CA ALA A 194 10.07 1.19 14.92
C ALA A 194 9.01 2.19 14.43
N GLU A 195 9.05 3.41 14.95
CA GLU A 195 8.28 4.53 14.42
C GLU A 195 8.63 4.82 12.94
N THR A 196 7.64 5.30 12.19
CA THR A 196 7.90 6.07 10.96
C THR A 196 8.18 7.50 11.38
N VAL A 197 9.35 8.02 11.01
CA VAL A 197 9.84 9.32 11.47
C VAL A 197 10.05 10.25 10.28
N PHE A 198 9.59 11.49 10.39
CA PHE A 198 9.88 12.59 9.47
C PHE A 198 10.76 13.61 10.20
N PRO A 199 12.10 13.51 10.11
CA PRO A 199 13.00 14.30 10.93
C PRO A 199 12.82 15.81 10.75
N ASP A 200 12.62 16.28 9.52
CA ASP A 200 12.50 17.71 9.18
C ASP A 200 11.17 18.35 9.64
N LEU A 201 10.23 17.50 10.07
CA LEU A 201 8.91 17.88 10.57
C LEU A 201 8.73 17.60 12.08
N ASP A 202 9.73 17.00 12.74
CA ASP A 202 9.64 16.51 14.12
C ASP A 202 8.41 15.61 14.37
N ILE A 203 8.08 14.77 13.38
CA ILE A 203 6.98 13.80 13.47
C ILE A 203 7.55 12.42 13.76
N LYS A 204 6.99 11.75 14.77
CA LYS A 204 7.17 10.32 15.01
C LYS A 204 5.81 9.65 15.08
N PHE A 205 5.59 8.63 14.27
CA PHE A 205 4.33 7.92 14.21
C PHE A 205 4.51 6.43 14.48
N ARG A 206 3.69 5.89 15.38
CA ARG A 206 3.47 4.47 15.57
C ARG A 206 1.96 4.23 15.55
N GLY A 207 1.49 3.55 14.50
CA GLY A 207 0.08 3.20 14.36
C GLY A 207 -0.27 1.92 15.13
N ALA A 208 -1.53 1.79 15.51
CA ALA A 208 -2.11 0.49 15.83
C ALA A 208 -2.34 -0.32 14.53
N PRO A 209 -2.61 -1.64 14.60
CA PRO A 209 -2.91 -2.43 13.42
C PRO A 209 -4.10 -1.84 12.67
N GLY A 210 -3.90 -1.54 11.39
CA GLY A 210 -4.85 -0.91 10.51
C GLY A 210 -4.80 0.62 10.48
N ASP A 211 -4.06 1.29 11.36
CA ASP A 211 -3.82 2.73 11.21
C ASP A 211 -2.92 3.00 10.00
N ALA A 212 -3.22 4.06 9.24
CA ALA A 212 -2.38 4.50 8.14
C ALA A 212 -1.86 5.92 8.34
N ILE A 213 -0.59 6.14 8.02
CA ILE A 213 -0.05 7.47 7.77
C ILE A 213 0.04 7.68 6.27
N TYR A 214 -0.33 8.87 5.80
CA TYR A 214 -0.14 9.25 4.42
C TYR A 214 0.51 10.62 4.33
N PHE A 215 1.22 10.81 3.24
CA PHE A 215 1.95 12.04 2.97
C PHE A 215 2.00 12.33 1.48
N ALA A 216 1.93 13.61 1.12
CA ALA A 216 2.14 14.04 -0.26
C ALA A 216 3.63 14.23 -0.51
N ASN A 217 4.17 13.52 -1.48
CA ASN A 217 5.59 13.55 -1.85
C ASN A 217 5.97 14.78 -2.69
N VAL A 218 4.98 15.60 -3.06
CA VAL A 218 5.13 16.78 -3.92
C VAL A 218 4.37 17.98 -3.36
N LEU A 219 4.87 19.17 -3.65
CA LEU A 219 4.19 20.44 -3.43
C LEU A 219 3.00 20.61 -4.39
N PRO A 220 2.10 21.60 -4.17
CA PRO A 220 0.96 21.84 -5.07
C PRO A 220 1.33 22.07 -6.55
N ASP A 221 2.54 22.54 -6.82
CA ASP A 221 3.07 22.73 -8.18
C ASP A 221 3.65 21.45 -8.81
N GLY A 222 3.66 20.34 -8.06
CA GLY A 222 4.17 19.04 -8.49
C GLY A 222 5.67 18.84 -8.28
N SER A 223 6.40 19.83 -7.77
CA SER A 223 7.82 19.68 -7.41
C SER A 223 7.99 18.83 -6.14
N PRO A 224 9.11 18.10 -5.97
CA PRO A 224 9.36 17.29 -4.78
C PRO A 224 9.23 18.07 -3.46
N ASP A 225 8.53 17.51 -2.48
CA ASP A 225 8.47 18.05 -1.12
C ASP A 225 9.54 17.37 -0.25
N TYR A 226 10.71 18.01 -0.11
CA TYR A 226 11.81 17.46 0.67
C TYR A 226 11.50 17.32 2.18
N LEU A 227 10.47 18.04 2.69
CA LEU A 227 10.07 17.90 4.09
C LEU A 227 9.42 16.54 4.40
N THR A 228 8.98 15.80 3.37
CA THR A 228 8.44 14.45 3.55
C THR A 228 9.51 13.36 3.52
N SER A 229 10.78 13.73 3.60
CA SER A 229 11.84 12.77 3.85
C SER A 229 11.60 12.06 5.18
N HIS A 230 11.73 10.74 5.16
CA HIS A 230 11.35 9.91 6.29
C HIS A 230 12.22 8.65 6.41
N CYS A 231 12.19 8.04 7.59
CA CYS A 231 12.84 6.77 7.88
C CYS A 231 11.91 5.85 8.66
N ALA A 232 12.21 4.56 8.63
CA ALA A 232 11.63 3.56 9.52
C ALA A 232 12.70 3.17 10.54
N LEU A 233 12.47 3.52 11.81
CA LEU A 233 13.37 3.11 12.88
C LEU A 233 13.39 1.57 13.00
N PRO A 234 14.52 1.00 13.44
CA PRO A 234 14.60 -0.44 13.60
C PRO A 234 13.74 -0.90 14.79
N PRO A 235 13.00 -2.01 14.66
CA PRO A 235 12.45 -2.68 15.82
C PRO A 235 13.57 -3.12 16.76
N THR A 236 13.34 -3.01 18.06
CA THR A 236 14.25 -3.56 19.09
C THR A 236 13.79 -4.95 19.55
N ARG A 237 12.51 -5.26 19.36
CA ARG A 237 11.88 -6.56 19.62
C ARG A 237 10.71 -6.75 18.67
N GLY A 238 10.37 -8.00 18.36
CA GLY A 238 9.26 -8.32 17.46
C GLY A 238 9.60 -8.02 16.00
N ARG A 239 8.62 -8.18 15.12
CA ARG A 239 8.75 -7.93 13.68
C ARG A 239 7.72 -6.89 13.29
N LYS A 240 8.11 -5.79 12.66
CA LYS A 240 7.17 -4.77 12.15
C LYS A 240 6.72 -5.12 10.75
N TRP A 241 5.42 -5.03 10.50
CA TRP A 241 4.81 -5.18 9.17
C TRP A 241 4.06 -3.91 8.77
N VAL A 242 4.26 -3.47 7.54
CA VAL A 242 3.49 -2.37 6.94
C VAL A 242 3.07 -2.72 5.51
N LEU A 243 1.96 -2.18 5.06
CA LEU A 243 1.61 -2.13 3.63
C LEU A 243 1.91 -0.73 3.11
N SER A 244 2.86 -0.61 2.18
CA SER A 244 3.15 0.62 1.46
C SER A 244 2.39 0.66 0.14
N GLN A 245 1.79 1.81 -0.16
CA GLN A 245 1.13 2.10 -1.42
C GLN A 245 1.69 3.41 -1.96
N TRP A 246 2.33 3.35 -3.13
CA TRP A 246 2.81 4.53 -3.85
C TRP A 246 1.83 4.93 -4.96
N ILE A 247 1.57 6.22 -5.08
CA ILE A 247 0.59 6.78 -6.02
C ILE A 247 1.33 7.65 -7.02
N ARG A 248 1.15 7.36 -8.31
CA ARG A 248 1.73 8.10 -9.44
C ARG A 248 0.85 9.27 -9.86
N ALA A 249 1.45 10.24 -10.55
CA ALA A 249 0.72 11.33 -11.20
C ALA A 249 -0.03 10.86 -12.46
N LYS A 250 0.38 9.72 -13.05
CA LYS A 250 -0.26 9.12 -14.24
C LYS A 250 -0.68 7.67 -13.94
N PRO A 251 -1.60 7.10 -14.73
CA PRO A 251 -1.97 5.70 -14.60
C PRO A 251 -0.75 4.77 -14.68
N TYR A 252 -0.67 3.81 -13.76
CA TYR A 252 0.33 2.76 -13.75
C TYR A 252 -0.13 1.63 -14.69
N PRO A 253 0.61 1.36 -15.78
CA PRO A 253 0.19 0.37 -16.77
C PRO A 253 0.43 -1.05 -16.25
N TYR A 254 -0.52 -1.95 -16.52
CA TYR A 254 -0.33 -3.39 -16.43
C TYR A 254 -0.39 -3.96 -17.84
N SER A 255 0.53 -4.87 -18.18
CA SER A 255 0.45 -5.57 -19.46
C SER A 255 -0.75 -6.52 -19.46
N PRO A 256 -1.34 -6.82 -20.63
CA PRO A 256 -2.39 -7.83 -20.72
C PRO A 256 -1.98 -9.17 -20.11
N GLU A 257 -0.72 -9.57 -20.26
CA GLU A 257 -0.16 -10.81 -19.69
C GLU A 257 -0.06 -10.73 -18.17
N ALA A 258 0.25 -9.56 -17.61
CA ALA A 258 0.25 -9.38 -16.16
C ALA A 258 -1.16 -9.49 -15.57
N LEU A 259 -2.19 -9.11 -16.34
CA LEU A 259 -3.61 -9.19 -15.96
C LEU A 259 -4.27 -10.54 -16.26
N ALA A 260 -3.73 -11.32 -17.19
CA ALA A 260 -4.19 -12.66 -17.57
C ALA A 260 -3.90 -13.69 -16.48
#